data_AF-A0A2V5Y9N6-F1
#
_entry.id   AF-A0A2V5Y9N6-F1
#
_cell.length_a   1.000
_cell.length_b   1.000
_cell.length_c   1.000
_cell.angle_alpha   90.00
_cell.angle_beta   90.00
_cell.angle_gamma   90.00
#
_symmetry.space_group_name_H-M   'P 1'
#
loop_
_entity.id
_entity.type
_entity.pdbx_description
1 polymer ?
#
loop_
_entity_poly.entity_id
_entity_poly.type
_entity_poly.pdbx_seq_one_letter_code
_entity_poly.pdbx_strand_id
1 'polypeptide(L)' 'EGSRVSAGIREFPHDHPIAATKGSDNIIAFTTKRYSRTPLVVQGPGAGADVTAMGVFSDILKLLNYLPH' A
#
# COMPACT_ATOMS: atom_id res chain seq x y z
N GLU A 1 21.31 9.48 9.04
CA GLU A 1 20.11 9.19 9.86
C GLU A 1 19.63 7.79 9.50
N GLY A 2 19.39 6.92 10.47
CA GLY A 2 19.16 5.50 10.23
C GLY A 2 17.70 5.18 9.85
N SER A 3 17.51 4.33 8.84
CA SER A 3 16.20 3.74 8.53
C SER A 3 15.76 2.84 9.70
N ARG A 4 14.53 3.04 10.20
CA ARG A 4 13.93 2.18 11.24
C ARG A 4 12.79 1.35 10.64
N VAL A 5 12.86 0.04 10.78
CA VAL A 5 11.83 -0.91 10.33
C VAL A 5 11.33 -1.71 11.53
N SER A 6 10.03 -1.93 11.64
CA SER A 6 9.40 -2.68 12.73
C SER A 6 8.10 -3.31 12.25
N ALA A 7 7.79 -4.52 12.72
CA ALA A 7 6.53 -5.20 12.52
C ALA A 7 5.99 -5.71 13.87
N GLY A 8 4.69 -5.64 14.07
CA GLY A 8 4.05 -6.07 15.29
C GLY A 8 2.61 -5.55 15.41
N ILE A 9 1.89 -6.07 16.38
CA ILE A 9 0.53 -5.61 16.70
C ILE A 9 0.60 -4.22 17.32
N ARG A 10 -0.36 -3.36 16.97
CA ARG A 10 -0.48 -1.99 17.46
C ARG A 10 -1.94 -1.67 17.72
N GLU A 11 -2.19 -0.95 18.80
CA GLU A 11 -3.51 -0.41 19.13
C GLU A 11 -3.73 0.93 18.41
N PHE A 12 -4.95 1.15 17.94
CA PHE A 12 -5.37 2.38 17.28
C PHE A 12 -6.76 2.82 17.79
N PRO A 13 -7.01 4.15 17.87
CA PRO A 13 -8.33 4.69 18.11
C PRO A 13 -9.37 4.21 17.09
N HIS A 14 -10.64 4.15 17.49
CA HIS A 14 -11.75 3.72 16.61
C HIS A 14 -12.00 4.65 15.42
N ASP A 15 -11.60 5.92 15.52
CA ASP A 15 -11.69 6.92 14.46
C ASP A 15 -10.45 6.92 13.54
N HIS A 16 -9.47 6.06 13.79
CA HIS A 16 -8.28 5.95 12.94
C HIS A 16 -8.63 5.31 11.59
N PRO A 17 -8.07 5.77 10.44
CA PRO A 17 -8.38 5.21 9.12
C PRO A 17 -8.20 3.68 9.00
N ILE A 18 -7.26 3.11 9.76
CA ILE A 18 -7.03 1.66 9.79
C ILE A 18 -8.22 0.88 10.36
N ALA A 19 -9.00 1.49 11.26
CA ALA A 19 -10.17 0.89 11.89
C ALA A 19 -11.38 0.82 10.92
N ALA A 20 -11.33 1.55 9.80
CA ALA A 20 -12.34 1.51 8.75
C ALA A 20 -12.05 0.42 7.68
N THR A 21 -10.98 -0.36 7.82
CA THR A 21 -10.68 -1.48 6.90
C THR A 21 -11.76 -2.54 6.93
N LYS A 22 -12.06 -3.12 5.77
CA LYS A 22 -13.05 -4.20 5.63
C LYS A 22 -12.36 -5.46 5.15
N GLY A 23 -12.65 -6.59 5.81
CA GLY A 23 -12.18 -7.90 5.36
C GLY A 23 -10.65 -8.02 5.29
N SER A 24 -10.15 -8.37 4.10
CA SER A 24 -8.73 -8.60 3.80
C SER A 24 -8.05 -7.42 3.10
N ASP A 25 -8.56 -6.21 3.29
CA ASP A 25 -7.93 -5.00 2.76
C ASP A 25 -6.57 -4.75 3.43
N ASN A 26 -5.58 -4.40 2.61
CA ASN A 26 -4.32 -3.85 3.09
C ASN A 26 -4.41 -2.32 3.07
N ILE A 27 -3.75 -1.66 4.03
CA ILE A 27 -3.58 -0.21 4.07
C ILE A 27 -2.11 0.15 4.19
N ILE A 28 -1.69 1.16 3.40
CA ILE A 28 -0.38 1.79 3.50
C ILE A 28 -0.58 3.30 3.57
N ALA A 29 0.01 3.95 4.57
CA ALA A 29 0.03 5.40 4.72
C ALA A 29 1.44 5.95 4.44
N PHE A 30 1.56 6.82 3.45
CA PHE A 30 2.80 7.48 3.08
C PHE A 30 2.85 8.90 3.65
N THR A 31 3.84 9.16 4.51
CA THR A 31 4.15 10.50 5.01
C THR A 31 5.40 11.00 4.32
N THR A 32 5.30 12.15 3.65
CA THR A 32 6.41 12.77 2.91
C THR A 32 6.46 14.27 3.19
N LYS A 33 7.47 15.00 2.68
CA LYS A 33 7.51 16.47 2.80
C LYS A 33 6.25 17.13 2.24
N ARG A 34 5.74 16.65 1.10
CA ARG A 34 4.54 17.17 0.43
C ARG A 34 3.25 16.72 1.14
N TYR A 35 3.22 15.48 1.62
CA TYR A 35 2.10 14.89 2.38
C TYR A 35 2.42 14.86 3.88
N SER A 36 2.80 16.00 4.44
CA SER A 36 3.26 16.11 5.84
C SER A 36 2.11 16.35 6.83
N ARG A 37 1.06 17.06 6.39
CA ARG A 37 -0.15 17.32 7.21
C ARG A 37 -1.21 16.26 7.05
N THR A 38 -1.38 15.75 5.84
CA THR A 38 -2.38 14.74 5.50
C THR A 38 -1.65 13.62 4.76
N PRO A 39 -1.40 12.46 5.42
CA PRO A 39 -0.74 11.33 4.78
C PRO A 39 -1.51 10.85 3.55
N LEU A 40 -0.78 10.37 2.54
CA LEU A 40 -1.39 9.70 1.40
C LEU A 40 -1.71 8.26 1.81
N VAL A 41 -2.99 7.89 1.83
CA VAL A 41 -3.45 6.54 2.19
C VAL A 41 -3.80 5.77 0.92
N VAL A 42 -3.22 4.58 0.78
CA VAL A 42 -3.56 3.60 -0.26
C VAL A 42 -4.21 2.41 0.43
N GLN A 43 -5.44 2.08 0.00
CA GLN A 43 -6.23 0.97 0.53
C GLN A 43 -6.81 0.15 -0.62
N GLY A 44 -6.90 -1.16 -0.41
CA GLY A 44 -7.64 -2.08 -1.26
C GLY A 44 -7.34 -3.54 -0.94
N PRO A 45 -7.87 -4.48 -1.72
CA PRO A 45 -7.63 -5.90 -1.51
C PRO A 45 -6.14 -6.22 -1.52
N GLY A 46 -5.66 -6.84 -0.43
CA GLY A 46 -4.25 -7.19 -0.26
C GLY A 46 -3.87 -8.55 -0.83
N ALA A 47 -4.86 -9.38 -1.12
CA ALA A 47 -4.70 -10.77 -1.55
C ALA A 47 -5.93 -11.22 -2.34
N GLY A 48 -5.79 -12.33 -3.07
CA GLY A 48 -6.81 -12.91 -3.94
C GLY A 48 -6.22 -13.23 -5.31
N ALA A 49 -6.67 -14.32 -5.93
CA ALA A 49 -6.09 -14.81 -7.18
C ALA A 49 -6.08 -13.72 -8.27
N ASP A 50 -7.23 -13.07 -8.48
CA ASP A 50 -7.39 -12.03 -9.51
C ASP A 50 -6.58 -10.77 -9.21
N VAL A 51 -6.53 -10.35 -7.94
CA VAL A 51 -5.82 -9.15 -7.49
C VAL A 51 -4.30 -9.33 -7.64
N THR A 52 -3.80 -10.51 -7.25
CA THR A 52 -2.38 -10.85 -7.41
C THR A 52 -2.01 -10.97 -8.89
N ALA A 53 -2.85 -11.62 -9.71
CA ALA A 53 -2.63 -11.75 -11.15
C ALA A 53 -2.59 -10.38 -11.84
N MET A 54 -3.49 -9.45 -11.46
CA MET A 54 -3.50 -8.08 -11.95
C MET A 54 -2.19 -7.35 -11.64
N GLY A 55 -1.64 -7.53 -10.42
CA GLY A 55 -0.35 -6.95 -10.04
C GLY A 55 0.79 -7.41 -10.94
N VAL A 56 0.92 -8.72 -11.15
CA VAL A 56 1.93 -9.31 -12.04
C VAL A 56 1.74 -8.84 -13.48
N PHE A 57 0.50 -8.83 -13.98
CA PHE A 57 0.20 -8.39 -15.34
C PHE A 57 0.56 -6.91 -15.57
N SER A 58 0.29 -6.05 -14.59
CA SER A 58 0.71 -4.64 -14.64
C SER A 58 2.23 -4.51 -14.80
N ASP A 59 3.01 -5.33 -14.11
CA ASP A 59 4.47 -5.31 -14.22
C ASP A 59 4.98 -5.81 -15.57
N ILE A 60 4.31 -6.79 -16.19
CA ILE A 60 4.59 -7.20 -17.57
C ILE A 60 4.37 -6.03 -18.54
N LEU A 61 3.26 -5.30 -18.42
CA LEU A 61 2.99 -4.14 -19.27
C LEU A 61 4.04 -3.03 -19.10
N LYS A 62 4.45 -2.76 -17.86
CA LYS A 62 5.54 -1.81 -17.58
C LYS A 62 6.85 -2.26 -18.23
N LEU A 63 7.20 -3.54 -18.10
CA LEU A 63 8.42 -4.09 -18.67
C LEU A 63 8.44 -3.91 -20.20
N LEU A 64 7.34 -4.23 -20.88
CA LEU A 64 7.21 -4.04 -22.33
C LEU A 64 7.39 -2.57 -22.75
N ASN A 65 6.96 -1.63 -21.91
CA ASN A 65 7.16 -0.19 -22.15
C ASN A 65 8.60 0.28 -21.88
N TYR A 66 9.35 -0.37 -20.99
CA TYR A 66 10.72 0.01 -20.65
C TYR A 66 11.79 -0.62 -21.55
N LEU A 67 11.47 -1.70 -22.25
CA LEU A 67 12.41 -2.33 -23.17
C LEU A 67 12.50 -1.53 -24.47
N PRO A 68 13.71 -1.12 -24.89
CA PRO A 68 13.88 -0.49 -26.19
C PRO A 68 13.56 -1.50 -27.30
N HIS A 69 12.86 -1.03 -28.34
CA HIS A 69 12.53 -1.81 -29.54
C HIS A 69 13.77 -2.05 -30.42
#